data_AF-A0A8K0GJR4-F1
#
_entry.id   AF-A0A8K0GJR4-F1
#
_cell.length_a   1.000
_cell.length_b   1.000
_cell.length_c   1.000
_cell.angle_alpha   90.00
_cell.angle_beta   90.00
_cell.angle_gamma   90.00
#
_symmetry.space_group_name_H-M   'P 1'
#
loop_
_entity.id
_entity.type
_entity.pdbx_description
1 polymer ?
#
loop_
_entity_poly.entity_id
_entity_poly.type
_entity_poly.pdbx_seq_one_letter_code
_entity_poly.pdbx_strand_id
1 'polypeptide(L)'
;MEHFFGGTLLSIPLGIEGKFHGSFFEDSTHMAAKFKSIKKGGQEYFTIDELKLKDYVVNARIEMTAKKPENQPFTNFLNNFFNANPRPILDLFTHLYLEPCADMLRFIVNRALAMVPADKLLLE
;
A
#
# COMPACT_ATOMS: atom_id res chain seq x y z
N MET A 1 6.02 -19.70 37.73
CA MET A 1 5.02 -19.61 36.65
C MET A 1 5.76 -19.91 35.37
N GLU A 2 5.40 -21.01 34.70
CA GLU A 2 6.03 -21.36 33.42
C GLU A 2 5.30 -20.64 32.29
N HIS A 3 6.06 -20.05 31.37
CA HIS A 3 5.56 -19.46 30.14
C HIS A 3 6.21 -20.19 28.96
N PHE A 4 5.38 -20.73 28.08
CA PHE A 4 5.81 -21.25 26.80
C PHE A 4 5.34 -20.31 25.69
N PHE A 5 6.27 -19.75 24.93
CA PHE A 5 6.00 -18.99 23.71
C PHE A 5 6.65 -19.72 22.54
N GLY A 6 5.85 -20.16 21.56
CA GLY A 6 6.30 -20.75 20.29
C GLY A 6 5.56 -20.09 19.11
N GLY A 7 6.30 -19.78 18.02
CA GLY A 7 5.78 -19.16 16.79
C GLY A 7 5.00 -20.15 15.91
N THR A 8 4.16 -19.73 14.95
CA THR A 8 4.43 -18.77 13.86
C THR A 8 3.36 -17.68 13.75
N LEU A 9 3.77 -16.42 13.53
CA LEU A 9 2.86 -15.35 13.13
C LEU A 9 2.87 -15.26 11.60
N LEU A 10 1.68 -15.32 10.97
CA LEU A 10 1.42 -15.20 9.52
C LEU A 10 1.55 -16.47 8.65
N SER A 11 1.80 -17.66 9.22
CA SER A 11 1.64 -18.93 8.47
C SER A 11 0.18 -19.34 8.30
N ILE A 12 -0.66 -18.37 7.93
CA ILE A 12 -2.07 -18.56 7.71
C ILE A 12 -2.21 -18.96 6.24
N PRO A 13 -2.62 -20.20 5.90
CA PRO A 13 -2.84 -20.57 4.51
C PRO A 13 -4.00 -19.74 3.95
N LEU A 14 -3.67 -18.70 3.16
CA LEU A 14 -4.63 -17.84 2.47
C LEU A 14 -5.09 -18.52 1.17
N GLY A 15 -5.79 -19.64 1.32
CA GLY A 15 -6.39 -20.41 0.22
C GLY A 15 -7.91 -20.29 0.17
N ILE A 16 -8.47 -19.21 0.71
CA ILE A 16 -9.92 -19.07 0.87
C ILE A 16 -10.47 -18.13 -0.19
N GLU A 17 -11.28 -18.68 -1.09
CA GLU A 17 -12.10 -17.88 -2.00
C GLU A 17 -13.22 -17.19 -1.23
N GLY A 18 -13.40 -15.90 -1.49
CA GLY A 18 -14.33 -15.08 -0.74
C GLY A 18 -14.37 -13.63 -1.18
N LYS A 19 -15.09 -12.81 -0.44
CA LYS A 19 -15.01 -11.34 -0.57
C LYS A 19 -14.15 -10.79 0.55
N PHE A 20 -13.30 -9.83 0.20
CA PHE A 20 -12.50 -9.04 1.13
C PHE A 20 -12.88 -7.57 0.95
N HIS A 21 -13.21 -6.90 2.05
CA HIS A 21 -13.36 -5.45 2.10
C HIS A 21 -12.46 -4.92 3.21
N GLY A 22 -11.54 -4.02 2.86
CA GLY A 22 -10.71 -3.29 3.81
C GLY A 22 -11.10 -1.82 3.80
N SER A 23 -11.30 -1.24 4.98
CA SER A 23 -11.48 0.19 5.18
C SER A 23 -10.30 0.71 6.00
N PHE A 24 -9.62 1.71 5.46
CA PHE A 24 -8.50 2.41 6.11
C PHE A 24 -8.93 3.87 6.28
N PHE A 25 -8.67 4.46 7.45
CA PHE A 25 -9.20 5.78 7.80
C PHE A 25 -8.28 6.52 8.77
N GLU A 26 -8.32 7.85 8.65
CA GLU A 26 -7.41 8.79 9.35
C GLU A 26 -5.95 8.61 8.93
N ASP A 27 -5.73 8.11 7.72
CA ASP A 27 -4.41 7.81 7.19
C ASP A 27 -3.71 9.07 6.68
N SER A 28 -2.38 9.06 6.77
CA SER A 28 -1.55 10.12 6.18
C SER A 28 -0.42 9.53 5.37
N THR A 29 -0.34 9.96 4.12
CA THR A 29 0.76 9.61 3.22
C THR A 29 1.63 10.83 2.98
N HIS A 30 2.90 10.72 3.33
CA HIS A 30 3.94 11.69 3.00
C HIS A 30 4.69 11.23 1.76
N MET A 31 4.76 12.12 0.79
CA MET A 31 5.46 11.88 -0.47
C MET A 31 6.57 12.91 -0.65
N ALA A 32 7.77 12.43 -0.96
CA ALA A 32 8.88 13.27 -1.38
C ALA A 32 9.37 12.79 -2.74
N ALA A 33 9.29 13.68 -3.75
CA ALA A 33 9.72 13.40 -5.11
C ALA A 33 10.85 14.34 -5.51
N LYS A 34 11.88 13.79 -6.15
CA LYS A 34 12.93 14.56 -6.80
C LYS A 34 12.71 14.47 -8.31
N PHE A 35 12.60 15.62 -8.95
CA PHE A 35 12.43 15.72 -10.40
C PHE A 35 13.76 16.05 -11.07
N LYS A 36 13.91 15.62 -12.31
CA LYS A 36 14.97 16.04 -13.22
C LYS A 36 14.41 16.40 -14.58
N SER A 37 15.09 17.31 -15.25
CA SER A 37 14.79 17.65 -16.64
C SER A 37 15.43 16.66 -17.60
N ILE A 38 14.70 16.31 -18.66
CA ILE A 38 15.20 15.55 -19.80
C ILE A 38 14.87 16.27 -21.10
N LYS A 39 15.75 16.17 -22.10
CA LYS A 39 15.50 16.71 -23.45
C LYS A 39 15.02 15.60 -24.37
N LYS A 40 13.91 15.82 -25.07
CA LYS A 40 13.36 14.91 -26.08
C LYS A 40 12.87 15.74 -27.27
N GLY A 41 13.42 15.47 -28.46
CA GLY A 41 13.04 16.20 -29.67
C GLY A 41 13.28 17.71 -29.62
N GLY A 42 14.32 18.15 -28.90
CA GLY A 42 14.64 19.57 -28.72
C GLY A 42 13.84 20.29 -27.63
N GLN A 43 12.84 19.62 -27.02
CA GLN A 43 12.01 20.17 -25.95
C GLN A 43 12.34 19.54 -24.59
N GLU A 44 12.19 20.32 -23.53
CA GLU A 44 12.47 19.90 -22.15
C GLU A 44 11.21 19.36 -21.48
N TYR A 45 11.35 18.28 -20.72
CA TYR A 45 10.30 17.60 -19.97
C TYR A 45 10.80 17.26 -18.57
N PHE A 46 9.89 17.13 -17.60
CA PHE A 46 10.23 16.60 -16.28
C PHE A 46 10.06 15.09 -16.22
N THR A 47 10.85 14.46 -15.36
CA THR A 47 10.67 13.08 -14.93
C THR A 47 11.06 12.95 -13.47
N ILE A 48 10.43 12.03 -12.76
CA ILE A 48 10.77 11.66 -11.40
C ILE A 48 12.07 10.85 -11.42
N ASP A 49 13.10 11.39 -10.77
CA ASP A 49 14.38 10.73 -10.50
C ASP A 49 14.25 9.78 -9.30
N GLU A 50 13.62 10.27 -8.22
CA GLU A 50 13.45 9.56 -6.96
C GLU A 50 12.06 9.85 -6.38
N LEU A 51 11.40 8.82 -5.85
CA LEU A 51 10.14 8.94 -5.14
C LEU A 51 10.24 8.16 -3.83
N LYS A 52 10.02 8.83 -2.70
CA LYS A 52 9.93 8.23 -1.38
C LYS A 52 8.51 8.40 -0.86
N LEU A 53 7.93 7.28 -0.44
CA LEU A 53 6.64 7.24 0.24
C LEU A 53 6.85 6.86 1.69
N LYS A 54 6.12 7.55 2.56
CA LYS A 54 5.94 7.13 3.95
C LYS A 54 4.47 7.20 4.26
N ASP A 55 3.90 6.09 4.68
CA ASP A 55 2.48 5.99 4.97
C ASP A 55 2.28 5.67 6.45
N TYR A 56 1.28 6.30 7.04
CA TYR A 56 0.86 6.08 8.40
C TYR A 56 -0.62 5.75 8.38
N VAL A 57 -0.93 4.46 8.49
CA VAL A 57 -2.29 3.98 8.62
C VAL A 57 -2.65 4.01 10.09
N VAL A 58 -3.60 4.86 10.47
CA VAL A 58 -3.96 5.04 11.89
C VAL A 58 -4.95 3.99 12.32
N ASN A 59 -5.98 3.77 11.50
CA ASN A 59 -7.03 2.81 11.79
C ASN A 59 -7.38 2.00 10.54
N ALA A 60 -7.67 0.72 10.75
CA ALA A 60 -8.18 -0.14 9.71
C ALA A 60 -9.21 -1.12 10.25
N ARG A 61 -10.15 -1.48 9.39
CA ARG A 61 -11.11 -2.55 9.62
C ARG A 61 -11.17 -3.42 8.37
N ILE A 62 -11.22 -4.73 8.56
CA ILE A 62 -11.43 -5.68 7.47
C ILE A 62 -12.70 -6.49 7.69
N GLU A 63 -13.29 -6.87 6.58
CA GLU A 63 -14.44 -7.76 6.50
C GLU A 63 -14.19 -8.80 5.40
N MET A 64 -14.00 -10.04 5.85
CA MET A 64 -13.87 -11.21 5.00
C MET A 64 -15.11 -12.10 5.11
N THR A 65 -15.57 -12.58 3.96
CA THR A 65 -16.60 -13.61 3.87
C THR A 65 -16.10 -14.75 3.02
N ALA A 66 -16.34 -15.98 3.45
CA ALA A 66 -15.97 -17.15 2.67
C ALA A 66 -17.06 -17.47 1.64
N LYS A 67 -16.65 -17.88 0.43
CA LYS A 67 -17.57 -18.41 -0.57
C LYS A 67 -18.17 -19.75 -0.15
N LYS A 68 -17.40 -20.56 0.59
CA LYS A 68 -17.83 -21.86 1.12
C LYS A 68 -18.12 -21.77 2.63
N PRO A 69 -19.30 -22.21 3.11
CA PRO A 69 -19.68 -22.09 4.52
C PRO A 69 -18.69 -22.72 5.50
N GLU A 70 -18.03 -23.82 5.13
CA GLU A 70 -17.04 -24.51 5.97
C GLU A 70 -15.82 -23.65 6.30
N ASN A 71 -15.53 -22.64 5.47
CA ASN A 71 -14.40 -21.73 5.68
C ASN A 71 -14.79 -20.47 6.47
N GLN A 72 -16.09 -20.24 6.71
CA GLN A 72 -16.57 -19.04 7.41
C GLN A 72 -16.04 -18.91 8.86
N PRO A 73 -15.90 -20.00 9.64
CA PRO A 73 -15.29 -19.92 10.98
C PRO A 73 -13.87 -19.35 10.92
N PHE A 74 -13.10 -19.72 9.91
CA PHE A 74 -11.75 -19.22 9.73
C PHE A 74 -11.73 -17.76 9.29
N THR A 75 -12.59 -17.34 8.35
CA THR A 75 -12.68 -15.91 7.98
C THR A 75 -13.15 -15.05 9.15
N ASN A 76 -14.04 -15.56 10.01
CA ASN A 76 -14.45 -14.89 11.24
C ASN A 76 -13.29 -14.73 12.22
N PHE A 77 -12.48 -15.78 12.39
CA PHE A 77 -11.26 -15.71 13.19
C PHE A 77 -10.31 -14.63 12.65
N LEU A 78 -10.06 -14.60 11.34
CA LEU A 78 -9.19 -13.59 10.73
C LEU A 78 -9.73 -12.16 10.88
N ASN A 79 -11.04 -11.95 10.69
CA ASN A 79 -11.68 -10.66 10.91
C ASN A 79 -11.45 -10.20 12.35
N ASN A 80 -11.72 -11.06 13.33
CA ASN A 80 -11.59 -10.72 14.74
C ASN A 80 -10.14 -10.47 15.11
N PHE A 81 -9.21 -11.32 14.64
CA PHE A 81 -7.80 -11.17 14.90
C PHE A 81 -7.26 -9.83 14.38
N PHE A 82 -7.59 -9.48 13.13
CA PHE A 82 -7.17 -8.20 12.55
C PHE A 82 -7.82 -7.02 13.25
N ASN A 83 -9.15 -7.03 13.39
CA ASN A 83 -9.90 -5.88 13.92
C ASN A 83 -9.62 -5.63 15.40
N ALA A 84 -9.19 -6.63 16.16
CA ALA A 84 -8.75 -6.46 17.55
C ALA A 84 -7.38 -5.80 17.66
N ASN A 85 -6.49 -5.98 16.66
CA ASN A 85 -5.12 -5.49 16.70
C ASN A 85 -4.67 -5.00 15.30
N PRO A 86 -5.32 -3.97 14.73
CA PRO A 86 -5.06 -3.59 13.34
C PRO A 86 -3.64 -3.04 13.17
N ARG A 87 -3.15 -2.25 14.13
CA ARG A 87 -1.90 -1.51 13.98
C ARG A 87 -0.63 -2.37 13.84
N PRO A 88 -0.36 -3.38 14.70
CA PRO A 88 0.79 -4.26 14.51
C PRO A 88 0.76 -5.01 13.17
N ILE A 89 -0.44 -5.32 12.67
CA ILE A 89 -0.61 -6.02 11.39
C ILE A 89 -0.36 -5.06 10.23
N LEU A 90 -0.89 -3.83 10.31
CA LEU A 90 -0.63 -2.78 9.33
C LEU A 90 0.85 -2.45 9.23
N ASP A 91 1.56 -2.28 10.36
CA ASP A 91 2.99 -1.95 10.36
C ASP A 91 3.82 -3.01 9.61
N LEU A 92 3.45 -4.29 9.75
CA LEU A 92 4.05 -5.37 8.98
C LEU A 92 3.77 -5.23 7.46
N PHE A 93 2.53 -4.92 7.10
CA PHE A 93 2.14 -4.79 5.69
C PHE A 93 2.70 -3.52 5.02
N THR A 94 2.85 -2.42 5.75
CA THR A 94 3.36 -1.14 5.23
C THR A 94 4.71 -1.32 4.54
N HIS A 95 5.62 -2.09 5.13
CA HIS A 95 6.92 -2.37 4.51
C HIS A 95 6.83 -3.23 3.23
N LEU A 96 5.74 -3.98 3.03
CA LEU A 96 5.57 -4.88 1.89
C LEU A 96 5.01 -4.17 0.64
N TYR A 97 4.19 -3.12 0.81
CA TYR A 97 3.53 -2.45 -0.33
C TYR A 97 4.12 -1.10 -0.73
N LEU A 98 4.85 -0.40 0.17
CA LEU A 98 5.29 0.97 -0.11
C LEU A 98 6.18 1.09 -1.35
N GLU A 99 7.17 0.22 -1.51
CA GLU A 99 8.08 0.23 -2.67
C GLU A 99 7.33 -0.06 -3.98
N PRO A 100 6.52 -1.14 -4.09
CA PRO A 100 5.66 -1.35 -5.27
C PRO A 100 4.73 -0.17 -5.58
N CYS A 101 4.15 0.46 -4.55
CA CYS A 101 3.30 1.64 -4.72
C CYS A 101 4.09 2.85 -5.25
N ALA A 102 5.30 3.08 -4.74
CA ALA A 102 6.19 4.13 -5.24
C ALA A 102 6.55 3.90 -6.71
N ASP A 103 6.88 2.66 -7.09
CA ASP A 103 7.19 2.32 -8.47
C ASP A 103 5.99 2.54 -9.41
N MET A 104 4.80 2.12 -8.98
CA MET A 104 3.57 2.32 -9.75
C MET A 104 3.25 3.81 -9.91
N LEU A 105 3.32 4.60 -8.83
CA LEU A 105 3.10 6.05 -8.88
C LEU A 105 4.13 6.74 -9.78
N ARG A 106 5.41 6.39 -9.65
CA ARG A 106 6.48 6.91 -10.50
C ARG A 106 6.20 6.62 -11.97
N PHE A 107 5.78 5.40 -12.31
CA PHE A 107 5.42 5.03 -13.68
C PHE A 107 4.27 5.88 -14.22
N ILE A 108 3.18 6.01 -13.46
CA ILE A 108 1.99 6.77 -13.85
C ILE A 108 2.34 8.25 -14.04
N VAL A 109 3.02 8.85 -13.05
CA VAL A 109 3.37 10.27 -13.10
C VAL A 109 4.37 10.56 -14.21
N ASN A 110 5.38 9.72 -14.42
CA ASN A 110 6.32 9.90 -15.54
C ASN A 110 5.63 9.81 -16.90
N ARG A 111 4.62 8.94 -17.03
CA ARG A 111 3.82 8.89 -18.26
C ARG A 111 3.05 10.19 -18.48
N ALA A 112 2.47 10.76 -17.42
CA ALA A 112 1.77 12.05 -17.50
C ALA A 112 2.73 13.21 -17.81
N LEU A 113 3.87 13.30 -17.12
CA LEU A 113 4.88 14.35 -17.35
C LEU A 113 5.49 14.28 -18.75
N ALA A 114 5.61 13.08 -19.33
CA ALA A 114 6.10 12.93 -20.70
C ALA A 114 5.13 13.46 -21.78
N MET A 115 3.88 13.80 -21.42
CA MET A 115 2.89 14.36 -22.33
C MET A 115 2.92 15.88 -22.39
N VAL A 116 3.51 16.54 -21.38
CA VAL A 116 3.47 18.00 -21.25
C VAL A 116 4.90 18.54 -21.08
N PRO A 117 5.34 19.45 -21.96
CA PRO A 117 6.62 20.13 -21.83
C PRO A 117 6.79 20.87 -20.49
N ALA A 118 8.03 20.94 -20.00
CA ALA A 118 8.37 21.55 -18.72
C ALA A 118 7.90 23.01 -18.61
N ASP A 119 8.02 23.78 -19.70
CA ASP A 119 7.61 25.20 -19.79
C ASP A 119 6.09 25.40 -19.67
N LYS A 120 5.30 24.34 -19.79
CA LYS A 120 3.84 24.38 -19.65
C LYS A 120 3.34 23.91 -18.28
N LEU A 121 4.22 23.28 -17.48
CA LEU A 121 3.88 22.74 -16.17
C LEU A 121 4.16 23.71 -15.02
N LEU A 122 5.17 24.56 -15.18
CA LEU A 122 5.48 25.60 -14.20
C LEU A 122 4.59 26.81 -14.49
N LEU A 123 3.75 27.17 -13.52
CA LEU A 123 3.11 28.48 -13.50
C LEU A 123 4.19 29.49 -13.10
N GLU A 124 4.49 30.42 -13.99
CA GLU A 124 5.36 31.57 -13.70
C GLU A 124 4.77 32.47 -12.60
#